data_AF-A0A1B0BWV0-F1
#
_entry.id   AF-A0A1B0BWV0-F1
#
_cell.length_a   1.000
_cell.length_b   1.000
_cell.length_c   1.000
_cell.angle_alpha   90.00
_cell.angle_beta   90.00
_cell.angle_gamma   90.00
#
_symmetry.space_group_name_H-M   'P 1'
#
loop_
_entity.id
_entity.type
_entity.pdbx_description
1 polymer ?
#
loop_
_entity_poly.entity_id
_entity_poly.type
_entity_poly.pdbx_seq_one_letter_code
_entity_poly.pdbx_strand_id
1 'polypeptide(L)'
;MEWYEIEVDGKHTVKFDELEFPTYSSSGAPALIDGNTMNVKKIGGILQQDKWAWLARSNVLQIIALGSAQTVCTYEFTELHGYENSCIKCVEELFHNNFKSLLLAVVLERYHIIGSATASYISVFSLETKSVLSTIELSFHITCARFVGPLACRRTLLQNFDGCLALGSEEGALILLGMNKPKIMVLACEEEDTFVPCQIVDYNLPLTEIHRHFRNCQKEGIHLGLQVEGEWTYAFIFEIAYKIQLTFL
;
A
#
# COMPACT_ATOMS: atom_id res chain seq x y z
N MET A 1 21.39 11.88 5.53
CA MET A 1 20.31 11.68 6.52
C MET A 1 19.85 10.25 6.31
N GLU A 2 20.29 9.35 7.19
CA GLU A 2 19.80 7.97 7.16
C GLU A 2 18.39 7.99 7.79
N TRP A 3 17.45 7.18 7.30
CA TRP A 3 16.00 7.24 7.60
C TRP A 3 15.62 7.08 9.10
N TYR A 4 16.61 6.95 9.98
CA TYR A 4 16.43 6.73 11.41
C TYR A 4 16.52 8.01 12.28
N GLU A 5 16.62 9.20 11.69
CA GLU A 5 16.65 10.48 12.42
C GLU A 5 15.57 11.43 11.87
N ILE A 6 14.68 11.91 12.74
CA ILE A 6 13.76 13.02 12.42
C ILE A 6 14.22 14.27 13.18
N GLU A 7 14.31 15.37 12.46
CA GLU A 7 14.49 16.71 13.01
C GLU A 7 13.14 17.21 13.57
N VAL A 8 13.03 17.33 14.90
CA VAL A 8 11.77 17.63 15.59
C VAL A 8 11.48 19.13 15.64
N ASP A 9 12.52 19.97 15.76
CA ASP A 9 12.37 21.43 15.99
C ASP A 9 13.54 22.29 15.45
N GLY A 10 14.38 21.76 14.56
CA GLY A 10 15.54 22.49 14.02
C GLY A 10 16.78 22.49 14.94
N LYS A 11 16.68 21.91 16.15
CA LYS A 11 17.79 21.78 17.12
C LYS A 11 17.97 20.37 17.67
N HIS A 12 16.91 19.57 17.65
CA HIS A 12 16.90 18.21 18.17
C HIS A 12 16.57 17.20 17.07
N THR A 13 17.46 16.23 16.91
CA THR A 13 17.20 15.01 16.14
C THR A 13 16.88 13.89 17.12
N VAL A 14 15.71 13.28 16.98
CA VAL A 14 15.41 12.05 17.71
C VAL A 14 15.84 10.89 16.82
N LYS A 15 16.80 10.10 17.31
CA LYS A 15 17.04 8.79 16.74
C LYS A 15 15.80 7.97 17.06
N PHE A 16 15.24 7.31 16.06
CA PHE A 16 14.40 6.16 16.37
C PHE A 16 15.31 5.19 17.10
N ASP A 17 15.22 5.18 18.43
CA ASP A 17 15.93 4.24 19.27
C ASP A 17 15.70 2.83 18.73
N GLU A 18 16.49 1.88 19.20
CA GLU A 18 16.25 0.45 19.05
C GLU A 18 14.88 0.10 19.67
N LEU A 19 13.80 0.56 19.04
CA LEU A 19 12.42 0.43 19.45
C LEU A 19 12.20 -1.06 19.54
N GLU A 20 11.96 -1.52 20.76
CA GLU A 20 11.61 -2.90 21.07
C GLU A 20 10.34 -3.22 20.30
N PHE A 21 10.51 -3.74 19.09
CA PHE A 21 9.47 -4.50 18.43
C PHE A 21 9.16 -5.63 19.39
N PRO A 22 7.91 -5.79 19.85
CA PRO A 22 7.58 -6.93 20.69
C PRO A 22 7.99 -8.18 19.92
N THR A 23 8.95 -8.91 20.50
CA THR A 23 9.55 -10.08 19.86
C THR A 23 8.55 -11.22 20.02
N TYR A 24 7.49 -11.22 19.22
CA TYR A 24 6.62 -12.38 19.12
C TYR A 24 7.36 -13.39 18.27
N SER A 25 8.03 -14.32 18.97
CA SER A 25 8.68 -15.47 18.37
C SER A 25 7.65 -16.29 17.58
N SER A 26 7.55 -16.04 16.27
CA SER A 26 7.02 -17.03 15.34
C SER A 26 8.00 -18.21 15.35
N SER A 27 7.66 -19.24 16.13
CA SER A 27 8.29 -20.55 16.08
C SER A 27 7.95 -21.18 14.73
N GLY A 28 8.69 -20.83 13.68
CA GLY A 28 8.39 -21.32 12.34
C GLY A 28 9.28 -20.82 11.21
N ALA A 29 10.08 -19.77 11.42
CA ALA A 29 11.13 -19.45 10.45
C ALA A 29 12.16 -20.59 10.43
N PRO A 30 12.45 -21.23 9.27
CA PRO A 30 13.51 -22.20 9.20
C PRO A 30 14.80 -21.52 9.65
N ALA A 31 15.43 -22.08 10.68
CA ALA A 31 16.73 -21.64 11.16
C ALA A 31 17.72 -21.72 9.98
N LEU A 32 17.92 -20.59 9.29
CA LEU A 32 19.09 -20.38 8.48
C LEU A 32 20.26 -20.36 9.46
N ILE A 33 21.00 -21.45 9.46
CA ILE A 33 22.27 -21.62 10.15
C ILE A 33 23.23 -20.62 9.51
N ASP A 34 23.28 -19.40 10.05
CA ASP A 34 24.50 -18.64 10.21
C ASP A 34 24.28 -17.44 11.13
N GLY A 35 25.20 -17.25 12.07
CA GLY A 35 25.16 -16.26 13.15
C GLY A 35 25.34 -14.81 12.69
N ASN A 36 24.47 -14.34 11.82
CA ASN A 36 24.36 -12.93 11.47
C ASN A 36 22.91 -12.52 11.75
N THR A 37 22.68 -11.78 12.83
CA THR A 37 21.42 -11.07 13.08
C THR A 37 21.02 -10.35 11.81
N MET A 38 20.08 -10.92 11.04
CA MET A 38 19.66 -10.35 9.77
C MET A 38 19.32 -8.89 10.01
N ASN A 39 20.04 -8.01 9.33
CA ASN A 39 19.80 -6.58 9.32
C ASN A 39 18.43 -6.36 8.65
N VAL A 40 17.34 -6.55 9.39
CA VAL A 40 15.98 -6.37 8.89
C VAL A 40 15.87 -4.90 8.52
N LYS A 41 15.87 -4.62 7.21
CA LYS A 41 15.86 -3.27 6.66
C LYS A 41 14.66 -2.53 7.21
N LYS A 42 14.91 -1.51 8.03
CA LYS A 42 13.88 -0.56 8.46
C LYS A 42 13.58 0.37 7.29
N ILE A 43 12.31 0.54 6.98
CA ILE A 43 11.82 1.49 5.98
C ILE A 43 10.78 2.40 6.62
N GLY A 44 10.50 3.52 5.98
CA GLY A 44 9.48 4.44 6.47
C GLY A 44 9.19 5.53 5.47
N GLY A 45 8.28 6.41 5.86
CA GLY A 45 7.85 7.55 5.06
C GLY A 45 6.98 8.49 5.86
N ILE A 46 6.58 9.58 5.23
CA ILE A 46 5.83 10.66 5.86
C ILE A 46 4.36 10.60 5.44
N LEU A 47 3.48 10.92 6.39
CA LEU A 47 2.04 10.94 6.25
C LEU A 47 1.48 12.32 6.67
N GLN A 48 0.33 12.65 6.10
CA GLN A 48 -0.57 13.72 6.49
C GLN A 48 0.11 15.08 6.55
N GLN A 49 0.74 15.50 5.44
CA GLN A 49 1.42 16.79 5.34
C GLN A 49 2.43 17.00 6.49
N ASP A 50 3.32 16.03 6.69
CA ASP A 50 4.40 16.08 7.68
C ASP A 50 3.93 16.11 9.14
N LYS A 51 2.73 15.60 9.42
CA LYS A 51 2.24 15.45 10.81
C LYS A 51 2.63 14.12 11.40
N TRP A 52 2.56 13.04 10.62
CA TRP A 52 2.82 11.68 11.06
C TRP A 52 3.87 11.01 10.18
N ALA A 53 4.50 9.97 10.69
CA ALA A 53 5.35 9.08 9.91
C ALA A 53 4.90 7.64 10.08
N TRP A 54 5.13 6.84 9.05
CA TRP A 54 5.05 5.39 9.15
C TRP A 54 6.46 4.82 9.15
N LEU A 55 6.64 3.77 9.93
CA LEU A 55 7.82 2.92 9.95
C LEU A 55 7.37 1.49 9.75
N ALA A 56 8.21 0.72 9.07
CA ALA A 56 8.03 -0.71 8.98
C ALA A 56 9.32 -1.48 9.23
N ARG A 57 9.15 -2.62 9.88
CA ARG A 57 10.18 -3.66 10.01
C ARG A 57 9.53 -4.99 9.69
N SER A 58 9.91 -5.59 8.56
CA SER A 58 9.24 -6.78 8.03
C SER A 58 7.73 -6.54 7.88
N ASN A 59 6.88 -7.30 8.58
CA ASN A 59 5.43 -7.27 8.56
C ASN A 59 4.81 -6.39 9.67
N VAL A 60 5.61 -5.65 10.43
CA VAL A 60 5.11 -4.76 11.49
C VAL A 60 5.10 -3.32 10.99
N LEU A 61 3.91 -2.70 11.00
CA LEU A 61 3.67 -1.29 10.73
C LEU A 61 3.58 -0.52 12.06
N GLN A 62 4.26 0.62 12.13
CA GLN A 62 4.15 1.56 13.23
C GLN A 62 3.89 2.96 12.69
N ILE A 63 2.93 3.67 13.29
CA ILE A 63 2.60 5.06 12.97
C ILE A 63 2.98 5.94 14.16
N ILE A 64 3.70 7.03 13.91
CA ILE A 64 4.25 7.93 14.93
C ILE A 64 3.85 9.36 14.61
N ALA A 65 3.47 10.12 15.64
CA ALA A 65 3.23 11.55 15.52
C ALA A 65 4.55 12.32 15.57
N LEU A 66 4.87 13.08 14.51
CA LEU A 66 6.17 13.73 14.35
C LEU A 66 6.40 14.85 15.37
N GLY A 67 5.37 15.63 15.69
CA GLY A 67 5.48 16.73 16.64
C GLY A 67 5.69 16.30 18.11
N SER A 68 5.40 15.04 18.46
CA SER A 68 5.54 14.53 19.83
C SER A 68 6.41 13.28 19.96
N ALA A 69 6.84 12.70 18.83
CA ALA A 69 7.49 11.39 18.74
C ALA A 69 6.70 10.23 19.40
N GLN A 70 5.39 10.39 19.63
CA GLN A 70 4.58 9.34 20.24
C GLN A 70 4.06 8.34 19.21
N THR A 71 4.10 7.05 19.56
CA THR A 71 3.45 6.00 18.77
C THR A 71 1.94 6.17 18.81
N VAL A 72 1.34 6.37 17.64
CA VAL A 72 -0.11 6.46 17.43
C VAL A 72 -0.73 5.07 17.32
N CYS A 73 -0.06 4.18 16.58
CA CYS A 73 -0.54 2.83 16.29
C CYS A 73 0.62 1.90 15.96
N THR A 74 0.48 0.62 16.32
CA THR A 74 1.30 -0.48 15.83
C THR A 74 0.35 -1.58 15.36
N TYR A 75 0.64 -2.17 14.21
CA TYR A 75 -0.13 -3.27 13.65
C TYR A 75 0.82 -4.30 13.03
N GLU A 76 0.57 -5.58 13.29
CA GLU A 76 1.37 -6.68 12.73
C GLU A 76 0.52 -7.49 11.76
N PHE A 77 1.00 -7.61 10.52
CA PHE A 77 0.38 -8.44 9.50
C PHE A 77 0.82 -9.90 9.71
N THR A 78 0.01 -10.68 10.41
CA THR A 78 0.37 -12.05 10.82
C THR A 78 -0.18 -13.12 9.88
N GLU A 79 0.48 -14.28 9.85
CA GLU A 79 0.02 -15.44 9.06
C GLU A 79 -1.34 -15.97 9.53
N LEU A 80 -1.70 -15.76 10.81
CA LEU A 80 -3.01 -16.10 11.35
C LEU A 80 -4.15 -15.36 10.65
N HIS A 81 -3.85 -14.19 10.09
CA HIS A 81 -4.79 -13.39 9.30
C HIS A 81 -4.58 -13.57 7.79
N GLY A 82 -3.83 -14.59 7.36
CA GLY A 82 -3.59 -14.89 5.94
C GLY A 82 -2.36 -14.21 5.32
N TYR A 83 -1.62 -13.40 6.08
CA TYR A 83 -0.41 -12.71 5.60
C TYR A 83 0.85 -13.59 5.73
N GLU A 84 0.84 -14.73 5.05
CA GLU A 84 1.95 -15.68 5.08
C GLU A 84 3.27 -15.08 4.59
N ASN A 85 4.34 -15.22 5.39
CA ASN A 85 5.70 -14.81 5.03
C ASN A 85 5.78 -13.47 4.26
N SER A 86 5.15 -12.43 4.79
CA SER A 86 5.05 -11.14 4.11
C SER A 86 5.97 -10.07 4.73
N CYS A 87 6.31 -9.05 3.95
CA CYS A 87 7.00 -7.86 4.44
C CYS A 87 6.45 -6.61 3.78
N ILE A 88 6.33 -5.53 4.55
CA ILE A 88 5.86 -4.24 4.06
C ILE A 88 6.93 -3.64 3.15
N LYS A 89 6.50 -3.20 1.96
CA LYS A 89 7.35 -2.55 0.95
C LYS A 89 7.15 -1.05 0.91
N CYS A 90 5.90 -0.61 0.99
CA CYS A 90 5.56 0.81 1.06
C CYS A 90 4.18 1.02 1.69
N VAL A 91 3.93 2.25 2.11
CA VAL A 91 2.64 2.70 2.65
C VAL A 91 2.29 4.04 2.01
N GLU A 92 1.06 4.17 1.52
CA GLU A 92 0.57 5.36 0.83
C GLU A 92 -0.80 5.80 1.38
N GLU A 93 -1.02 7.11 1.44
CA GLU A 93 -2.30 7.67 1.90
C GLU A 93 -3.41 7.54 0.85
N LEU A 94 -4.58 7.12 1.29
CA LEU A 94 -5.76 7.02 0.44
C LEU A 94 -6.71 8.19 0.68
N PHE A 95 -7.35 8.64 -0.40
CA PHE A 95 -8.44 9.63 -0.38
C PHE A 95 -8.13 10.91 0.41
N HIS A 96 -6.95 11.51 0.18
CA HIS A 96 -6.55 12.80 0.73
C HIS A 96 -7.72 13.77 0.87
N ASN A 97 -7.95 14.30 2.09
CA ASN A 97 -8.98 15.28 2.44
C ASN A 97 -10.45 14.88 2.22
N ASN A 98 -10.74 13.64 1.82
CA ASN A 98 -12.08 13.16 1.49
C ASN A 98 -12.58 12.04 2.41
N PHE A 99 -11.83 11.75 3.47
CA PHE A 99 -12.16 10.76 4.48
C PHE A 99 -12.00 11.39 5.87
N LYS A 100 -12.93 11.07 6.79
CA LYS A 100 -12.90 11.62 8.16
C LYS A 100 -11.70 11.11 8.96
N SER A 101 -11.25 9.90 8.64
CA SER A 101 -10.09 9.24 9.20
C SER A 101 -9.04 8.92 8.13
N LEU A 102 -7.79 8.75 8.55
CA LEU A 102 -6.71 8.41 7.63
C LEU A 102 -6.81 6.93 7.24
N LEU A 103 -6.92 6.68 5.94
CA LEU A 103 -6.81 5.36 5.35
C LEU A 103 -5.45 5.22 4.67
N LEU A 104 -4.83 4.06 4.83
CA LEU A 104 -3.52 3.73 4.27
C LEU A 104 -3.66 2.52 3.35
N ALA A 105 -3.03 2.57 2.17
CA ALA A 105 -2.70 1.39 1.41
C ALA A 105 -1.33 0.89 1.89
N VAL A 106 -1.32 -0.27 2.53
CA VAL A 106 -0.09 -0.94 2.96
C VAL A 106 0.21 -2.03 1.93
N VAL A 107 1.33 -1.88 1.22
CA VAL A 107 1.79 -2.88 0.26
C VAL A 107 2.69 -3.86 0.98
N LEU A 108 2.30 -5.14 0.96
CA LEU A 108 3.12 -6.24 1.45
C LEU A 108 3.56 -7.11 0.29
N GLU A 109 4.84 -7.45 0.25
CA GLU A 109 5.36 -8.48 -0.63
C GLU A 109 5.44 -9.80 0.12
N ARG A 110 5.02 -10.88 -0.52
CA ARG A 110 5.16 -12.24 -0.01
C ARG A 110 6.49 -12.82 -0.47
N TYR A 111 7.27 -13.36 0.46
CA TYR A 111 8.49 -14.09 0.10
C TYR A 111 8.13 -15.32 -0.74
N HIS A 112 8.91 -15.55 -1.79
CA HIS A 112 8.62 -16.53 -2.83
C HIS A 112 8.38 -17.94 -2.27
N ILE A 113 7.11 -18.39 -2.28
CA ILE A 113 6.71 -19.78 -2.03
C ILE A 113 6.46 -20.43 -3.39
N ILE A 114 7.18 -21.51 -3.67
CA ILE A 114 7.04 -22.28 -4.92
C ILE A 114 5.59 -22.73 -5.07
N GLY A 115 4.92 -22.29 -6.15
CA GLY A 115 3.56 -22.70 -6.49
C GLY A 115 2.44 -21.74 -6.04
N SER A 116 2.76 -20.63 -5.37
CA SER A 116 1.77 -19.57 -5.09
C SER A 116 1.57 -18.67 -6.30
N ALA A 117 0.31 -18.33 -6.61
CA ALA A 117 -0.05 -17.33 -7.62
C ALA A 117 -0.04 -15.89 -7.09
N THR A 118 0.00 -15.70 -5.76
CA THR A 118 -0.01 -14.39 -5.10
C THR A 118 1.41 -14.00 -4.72
N ALA A 119 1.83 -12.82 -5.18
CA ALA A 119 3.16 -12.24 -4.93
C ALA A 119 3.09 -11.02 -4.01
N SER A 120 1.98 -10.27 -4.00
CA SER A 120 1.81 -9.11 -3.13
C SER A 120 0.38 -8.94 -2.63
N TYR A 121 0.26 -8.27 -1.49
CA TYR A 121 -0.98 -7.85 -0.87
C TYR A 121 -1.05 -6.33 -0.81
N ILE A 122 -2.23 -5.78 -1.02
CA ILE A 122 -2.51 -4.37 -0.76
C ILE A 122 -3.62 -4.32 0.28
N SER A 123 -3.24 -4.05 1.52
CA SER A 123 -4.17 -3.95 2.64
C SER A 123 -4.60 -2.51 2.84
N VAL A 124 -5.90 -2.29 2.88
CA VAL A 124 -6.51 -1.00 3.23
C VAL A 124 -6.62 -0.94 4.75
N PHE A 125 -5.69 -0.23 5.38
CA PHE A 125 -5.62 -0.07 6.82
C PHE A 125 -6.30 1.22 7.27
N SER A 126 -7.15 1.12 8.28
CA SER A 126 -7.82 2.25 8.92
C SER A 126 -7.14 2.60 10.23
N LEU A 127 -6.66 3.84 10.34
CA LEU A 127 -6.03 4.29 11.58
C LEU A 127 -7.05 4.56 12.70
N GLU A 128 -8.30 4.84 12.34
CA GLU A 128 -9.38 5.08 13.31
C GLU A 128 -9.77 3.80 14.04
N THR A 129 -9.98 2.72 13.30
CA THR A 129 -10.32 1.40 13.85
C THR A 129 -9.09 0.56 14.22
N LYS A 130 -7.90 1.00 13.78
CA LYS A 130 -6.62 0.29 13.93
C LYS A 130 -6.67 -1.14 13.37
N SER A 131 -7.38 -1.32 12.26
CA SER A 131 -7.63 -2.61 11.62
C SER A 131 -7.49 -2.53 10.11
N VAL A 132 -7.27 -3.68 9.49
CA VAL A 132 -7.37 -3.85 8.03
C VAL A 132 -8.85 -4.01 7.67
N LEU A 133 -9.30 -3.24 6.69
CA LEU A 133 -10.68 -3.25 6.20
C LEU A 133 -10.87 -4.22 5.03
N SER A 134 -9.84 -4.36 4.20
CA SER A 134 -9.83 -5.24 3.03
C SER A 134 -8.41 -5.43 2.54
N THR A 135 -8.13 -6.61 1.98
CA THR A 135 -6.85 -6.92 1.36
C THR A 135 -7.04 -7.36 -0.08
N ILE A 136 -6.26 -6.77 -0.98
CA ILE A 136 -6.29 -7.08 -2.41
C ILE A 136 -5.09 -7.95 -2.74
N GLU A 137 -5.32 -9.10 -3.36
CA GLU A 137 -4.26 -10.02 -3.79
C GLU A 137 -3.81 -9.71 -5.22
N LEU A 138 -2.50 -9.68 -5.43
CA LEU A 138 -1.88 -9.44 -6.73
C LEU A 138 -0.79 -10.47 -7.02
N SER A 139 -0.69 -10.86 -8.29
CA SER A 139 0.35 -11.77 -8.81
C SER A 139 1.66 -11.06 -9.19
N PHE A 140 1.81 -9.77 -8.86
CA PHE A 140 2.98 -8.96 -9.18
C PHE A 140 3.78 -8.62 -7.91
N HIS A 141 5.11 -8.54 -8.01
CA HIS A 141 5.97 -8.09 -6.92
C HIS A 141 5.94 -6.56 -6.83
N ILE A 142 5.02 -5.99 -6.04
CA ILE A 142 4.84 -4.54 -5.96
C ILE A 142 5.91 -3.91 -5.06
N THR A 143 6.60 -2.89 -5.60
CA THR A 143 7.70 -2.21 -4.92
C THR A 143 7.36 -0.78 -4.49
N CYS A 144 6.41 -0.13 -5.17
CA CYS A 144 5.98 1.23 -4.83
C CYS A 144 4.50 1.45 -5.17
N ALA A 145 3.88 2.39 -4.45
CA ALA A 145 2.49 2.79 -4.66
C ALA A 145 2.33 4.31 -4.55
N ARG A 146 1.37 4.87 -5.29
CA ARG A 146 0.98 6.28 -5.22
C ARG A 146 -0.51 6.44 -5.44
N PHE A 147 -1.20 7.18 -4.57
CA PHE A 147 -2.63 7.42 -4.76
C PHE A 147 -2.85 8.58 -5.73
N VAL A 148 -3.62 8.30 -6.78
CA VAL A 148 -4.05 9.26 -7.79
C VAL A 148 -5.49 9.65 -7.50
N GLY A 149 -5.72 10.93 -7.19
CA GLY A 149 -7.03 11.42 -6.80
C GLY A 149 -8.09 11.34 -7.91
N PRO A 150 -9.38 11.44 -7.54
CA PRO A 150 -10.49 11.32 -8.49
C PRO A 150 -10.47 12.41 -9.57
N LEU A 151 -10.00 13.61 -9.27
CA LEU A 151 -9.90 14.71 -10.24
C LEU A 151 -9.00 14.36 -11.43
N ALA A 152 -7.89 13.68 -11.15
CA ALA A 152 -6.94 13.20 -12.14
C ALA A 152 -7.51 12.06 -13.01
N CYS A 153 -8.48 11.30 -12.48
CA CYS A 153 -9.15 10.24 -13.21
C CYS A 153 -10.23 10.76 -14.17
N ARG A 154 -10.76 11.97 -13.93
CA ARG A 154 -11.81 12.57 -14.77
C ARG A 154 -11.32 12.76 -16.20
N ARG A 155 -12.20 12.52 -17.17
CA ARG A 155 -11.93 12.65 -18.61
C ARG A 155 -10.81 11.73 -19.14
N THR A 156 -10.49 10.66 -18.41
CA THR A 156 -9.57 9.60 -18.85
C THR A 156 -10.33 8.26 -18.95
N LEU A 157 -9.65 7.18 -19.34
CA LEU A 157 -10.22 5.82 -19.28
C LEU A 157 -10.62 5.42 -17.85
N LEU A 158 -10.05 6.06 -16.83
CA LEU A 158 -10.35 5.84 -15.41
C LEU A 158 -11.53 6.67 -14.89
N GLN A 159 -12.32 7.32 -15.75
CA GLN A 159 -13.37 8.25 -15.31
C GLN A 159 -14.43 7.66 -14.35
N ASN A 160 -14.56 6.33 -14.29
CA ASN A 160 -15.46 5.64 -13.37
C ASN A 160 -14.82 5.31 -12.01
N PHE A 161 -13.55 5.62 -11.83
CA PHE A 161 -12.79 5.34 -10.61
C PHE A 161 -12.87 6.57 -9.70
N ASP A 162 -13.12 6.35 -8.41
CA ASP A 162 -13.12 7.40 -7.37
C ASP A 162 -11.71 7.79 -6.91
N GLY A 163 -10.76 7.72 -7.84
CA GLY A 163 -9.32 7.65 -7.58
C GLY A 163 -8.78 6.23 -7.81
N CYS A 164 -7.49 6.13 -8.07
CA CYS A 164 -6.80 4.86 -8.24
C CYS A 164 -5.48 4.84 -7.48
N LEU A 165 -5.01 3.65 -7.16
CA LEU A 165 -3.67 3.42 -6.65
C LEU A 165 -2.79 3.02 -7.83
N ALA A 166 -1.83 3.88 -8.17
CA ALA A 166 -0.80 3.56 -9.15
C ALA A 166 0.27 2.71 -8.46
N LEU A 167 0.57 1.54 -9.02
CA LEU A 167 1.47 0.54 -8.45
C LEU A 167 2.60 0.26 -9.43
N GLY A 168 3.84 0.27 -8.94
CA GLY A 168 5.01 -0.16 -9.70
C GLY A 168 5.49 -1.52 -9.21
N SER A 169 5.69 -2.45 -10.14
CA SER A 169 6.23 -3.76 -9.83
C SER A 169 7.74 -3.85 -10.07
N GLU A 170 8.39 -4.87 -9.50
CA GLU A 170 9.81 -5.16 -9.74
C GLU A 170 10.07 -5.53 -11.21
N GLU A 171 9.09 -6.13 -11.87
CA GLU A 171 9.15 -6.50 -13.29
C GLU A 171 8.95 -5.30 -14.24
N GLY A 172 8.80 -4.08 -13.70
CA GLY A 172 8.59 -2.86 -14.49
C GLY A 172 7.14 -2.64 -14.95
N ALA A 173 6.18 -3.40 -14.42
CA ALA A 173 4.77 -3.18 -14.73
C ALA A 173 4.21 -1.98 -13.93
N LEU A 174 3.38 -1.18 -14.60
CA LEU A 174 2.58 -0.14 -13.97
C LEU A 174 1.12 -0.58 -13.95
N ILE A 175 0.52 -0.64 -12.76
CA ILE A 175 -0.88 -1.04 -12.56
C ILE A 175 -1.67 0.11 -11.94
N LEU A 176 -2.79 0.47 -12.56
CA LEU A 176 -3.73 1.47 -12.06
C LEU A 176 -4.92 0.75 -11.41
N LEU A 177 -4.87 0.61 -10.09
CA LEU A 177 -5.83 -0.17 -9.30
C LEU A 177 -6.99 0.69 -8.78
N GLY A 178 -8.22 0.27 -9.06
CA GLY A 178 -9.41 0.95 -8.58
C GLY A 178 -9.66 0.74 -7.10
N MET A 179 -9.61 1.84 -6.33
CA MET A 179 -9.96 1.84 -4.91
C MET A 179 -11.46 2.11 -4.79
N ASN A 180 -12.26 1.03 -4.69
CA ASN A 180 -13.72 1.10 -4.63
C ASN A 180 -14.20 1.77 -3.33
N LYS A 181 -14.12 3.11 -3.29
CA LYS A 181 -14.36 3.91 -2.08
C LYS A 181 -15.70 3.60 -1.40
N PRO A 182 -16.83 3.51 -2.11
CA PRO A 182 -18.11 3.20 -1.47
C PRO A 182 -18.09 1.86 -0.73
N LYS A 183 -17.45 0.83 -1.30
CA LYS A 183 -17.32 -0.49 -0.67
C LYS A 183 -16.43 -0.43 0.57
N ILE A 184 -15.28 0.24 0.47
CA ILE A 184 -14.36 0.45 1.61
C ILE A 184 -15.08 1.16 2.78
N MET A 185 -15.97 2.11 2.47
CA MET A 185 -16.76 2.80 3.49
C MET A 185 -17.76 1.89 4.21
N VAL A 186 -18.33 0.91 3.52
CA VAL A 186 -19.21 -0.08 4.14
C VAL A 186 -18.40 -1.03 5.03
N LEU A 187 -17.24 -1.50 4.54
CA LEU A 187 -16.35 -2.39 5.29
C LEU A 187 -15.76 -1.72 6.53
N ALA A 188 -15.62 -0.40 6.57
CA ALA A 188 -15.23 0.31 7.79
C ALA A 188 -16.20 0.11 8.97
N CYS A 189 -17.42 -0.39 8.72
CA CYS A 189 -18.40 -0.75 9.75
C CYS A 189 -18.40 -2.25 10.09
N GLU A 190 -17.65 -3.07 9.36
CA GLU A 190 -17.57 -4.53 9.52
C GLU A 190 -16.16 -4.90 10.02
N GLU A 191 -16.03 -5.86 10.96
CA GLU A 191 -14.75 -6.21 11.59
C GLU A 191 -14.05 -7.44 10.95
N GLU A 192 -14.31 -7.73 9.68
CA GLU A 192 -13.68 -8.87 8.99
C GLU A 192 -12.64 -8.41 7.97
N ASP A 193 -11.40 -8.90 8.15
CA ASP A 193 -10.33 -8.79 7.16
C ASP A 193 -10.66 -9.69 5.96
N THR A 194 -11.12 -9.06 4.88
CA THR A 194 -11.57 -9.77 3.69
C THR A 194 -10.52 -9.71 2.58
N PHE A 195 -10.10 -10.87 2.11
CA PHE A 195 -9.25 -11.01 0.93
C PHE A 195 -10.14 -10.96 -0.31
N VAL A 196 -9.91 -9.94 -1.14
CA VAL A 196 -10.69 -9.65 -2.32
C VAL A 196 -9.78 -9.80 -3.54
N PRO A 197 -10.15 -10.65 -4.52
CA PRO A 197 -9.34 -10.81 -5.72
C PRO A 197 -9.35 -9.53 -6.57
N CYS A 198 -8.31 -9.39 -7.39
CA CYS A 198 -8.20 -8.33 -8.37
C CYS A 198 -8.18 -8.91 -9.78
N GLN A 199 -9.06 -8.43 -10.65
CA GLN A 199 -8.94 -8.66 -12.09
C GLN A 199 -8.03 -7.58 -12.68
N ILE A 200 -6.96 -7.99 -13.35
CA ILE A 200 -6.08 -7.08 -14.08
C ILE A 200 -6.36 -7.25 -15.58
N VAL A 201 -6.55 -6.13 -16.28
CA VAL A 201 -6.75 -6.11 -17.73
C VAL A 201 -5.80 -5.10 -18.37
N ASP A 202 -5.53 -5.27 -19.66
CA ASP A 202 -4.68 -4.35 -20.42
C ASP A 202 -5.36 -2.97 -20.57
N TYR A 203 -4.59 -1.91 -20.35
CA TYR A 203 -5.01 -0.52 -20.53
C TYR A 203 -5.35 -0.19 -22.00
N ASN A 204 -4.78 -0.92 -22.96
CA ASN A 204 -4.98 -0.72 -24.40
C ASN A 204 -6.34 -1.25 -24.91
N LEU A 205 -7.13 -1.90 -24.06
CA LEU A 205 -8.46 -2.37 -24.46
C LEU A 205 -9.38 -1.21 -24.87
N PRO A 206 -10.35 -1.43 -25.79
CA PRO A 206 -11.36 -0.43 -26.10
C PRO A 206 -12.09 0.05 -24.84
N LEU A 207 -12.36 1.35 -24.75
CA LEU A 207 -13.03 1.97 -23.59
C LEU A 207 -14.35 1.26 -23.21
N THR A 208 -15.10 0.78 -24.20
CA THR A 208 -16.34 0.02 -23.99
C THR A 208 -16.11 -1.29 -23.24
N GLU A 209 -14.99 -1.96 -23.48
CA GLU A 209 -14.59 -3.18 -22.80
C GLU A 209 -14.08 -2.90 -21.40
N ILE A 210 -13.22 -1.87 -21.22
CA ILE A 210 -12.79 -1.41 -19.89
C ILE A 210 -14.00 -1.09 -19.01
N HIS A 211 -14.99 -0.36 -19.54
CA HIS A 211 -16.24 -0.08 -18.84
C HIS A 211 -17.06 -1.33 -18.53
N ARG A 212 -17.04 -2.35 -19.41
CA ARG A 212 -17.70 -3.63 -19.15
C ARG A 212 -17.02 -4.37 -18.00
N HIS A 213 -15.69 -4.47 -18.02
CA HIS A 213 -14.92 -5.06 -16.92
C HIS A 213 -15.20 -4.34 -15.61
N PHE A 214 -15.12 -3.01 -15.58
CA PHE A 214 -15.40 -2.22 -14.38
C PHE A 214 -16.78 -2.53 -13.78
N ARG A 215 -17.84 -2.57 -14.62
CA ARG A 215 -19.19 -2.90 -14.15
C ARG A 215 -19.32 -4.34 -13.66
N ASN A 216 -18.62 -5.29 -14.29
CA ASN A 216 -18.64 -6.68 -13.86
C ASN A 216 -17.93 -6.83 -12.51
N CYS A 217 -16.74 -6.24 -12.36
CA CYS A 217 -15.99 -6.26 -11.11
C CYS A 217 -16.79 -5.64 -9.96
N GLN A 218 -17.47 -4.52 -10.20
CA GLN A 218 -18.36 -3.90 -9.21
C GLN A 218 -19.51 -4.82 -8.78
N LYS A 219 -20.10 -5.58 -9.70
CA LYS A 219 -21.18 -6.53 -9.39
C LYS A 219 -20.69 -7.75 -8.62
N GLU A 220 -19.51 -8.25 -8.97
CA GLU A 220 -18.87 -9.41 -8.33
C GLU A 220 -18.17 -9.03 -7.01
N GLY A 221 -18.05 -7.74 -6.73
CA GLY A 221 -17.39 -7.23 -5.54
C GLY A 221 -15.87 -7.37 -5.57
N ILE A 222 -15.26 -7.52 -6.75
CA ILE A 222 -13.81 -7.66 -6.94
C ILE A 222 -13.17 -6.34 -7.39
N HIS A 223 -11.85 -6.22 -7.25
CA HIS A 223 -11.12 -5.03 -7.72
C HIS A 223 -10.77 -5.14 -9.21
N LEU A 224 -10.69 -3.98 -9.88
CA LEU A 224 -10.20 -3.86 -11.25
C LEU A 224 -8.88 -3.10 -11.24
N GLY A 225 -7.84 -3.70 -11.82
CA GLY A 225 -6.57 -3.06 -12.16
C GLY A 225 -6.42 -2.93 -13.67
N LEU A 226 -5.86 -1.82 -14.14
CA LEU A 226 -5.42 -1.67 -15.53
C LEU A 226 -3.90 -1.72 -15.59
N GLN A 227 -3.35 -2.67 -16.34
CA GLN A 227 -1.91 -2.76 -16.59
C GLN A 227 -1.54 -1.88 -17.79
N VAL A 228 -0.60 -0.97 -17.60
CA VAL A 228 -0.11 -0.07 -18.63
C VAL A 228 1.20 -0.63 -19.19
N GLU A 229 1.18 -1.12 -20.43
CA GLU A 229 2.39 -1.58 -21.10
C GLU A 229 3.29 -0.41 -21.54
N GLY A 230 4.58 -0.51 -21.21
CA GLY A 230 5.65 0.40 -21.63
C GLY A 230 6.95 0.11 -20.88
N GLU A 231 8.10 0.42 -21.49
CA GLU A 231 9.40 0.38 -20.79
C GLU A 231 9.46 1.56 -19.80
N TRP A 232 9.02 1.33 -18.56
CA TRP A 232 9.00 2.37 -17.54
C TRP A 232 10.19 2.21 -16.59
N THR A 233 11.05 3.22 -16.51
CA THR A 233 12.00 3.35 -15.39
C THR A 233 11.27 3.87 -14.14
N TYR A 234 11.71 3.52 -12.93
CA TYR A 234 11.10 3.96 -11.65
C TYR A 234 10.87 5.49 -11.51
N ALA A 235 11.69 6.31 -12.17
CA ALA A 235 11.49 7.78 -12.23
C ALA A 235 10.18 8.19 -12.92
N PHE A 236 9.65 7.34 -13.80
CA PHE A 236 8.49 7.60 -14.63
C PHE A 236 7.16 7.40 -13.90
N ILE A 237 7.10 6.64 -12.80
CA ILE A 237 5.89 6.55 -11.96
C ILE A 237 5.64 7.88 -11.23
N PHE A 238 6.71 8.49 -10.71
CA PHE A 238 6.66 9.85 -10.19
C PHE A 238 6.30 10.86 -11.29
N GLU A 239 6.87 10.70 -12.48
CA GLU A 239 6.56 11.55 -13.63
C GLU A 239 5.13 11.35 -14.16
N ILE A 240 4.54 10.16 -14.09
CA ILE A 240 3.14 9.91 -14.44
C ILE A 240 2.22 10.50 -13.37
N ALA A 241 2.52 10.36 -12.07
CA ALA A 241 1.79 11.07 -11.03
C ALA A 241 1.85 12.60 -11.24
N TYR A 242 3.02 13.12 -11.64
CA TYR A 242 3.24 14.55 -11.91
C TYR A 242 2.61 15.02 -13.23
N LYS A 243 2.66 14.22 -14.31
CA LYS A 243 2.04 14.51 -15.62
C LYS A 243 0.54 14.37 -15.58
N ILE A 244 0.00 13.41 -14.82
CA ILE A 244 -1.44 13.32 -14.53
C ILE A 244 -1.90 14.57 -13.76
N GLN A 245 -1.08 15.13 -12.87
CA GLN A 245 -1.36 16.43 -12.23
C GLN A 245 -1.21 17.63 -13.20
N LEU A 246 -0.19 17.64 -14.05
CA LEU A 246 0.14 18.77 -14.94
C LEU A 246 -0.74 18.87 -16.20
N THR A 247 -1.36 17.78 -16.64
CA THR A 247 -2.25 17.82 -17.84
C THR A 247 -3.58 18.53 -17.55
N PHE A 248 -3.84 18.96 -16.31
CA PHE A 248 -5.10 19.58 -15.88
C PHE A 248 -4.93 20.85 -15.04
N LEU A 249 -3.80 21.56 -15.16
CA LEU A 249 -3.67 22.98 -14.78
C LEU A 249 -3.83 23.88 -16.00
#